data_AF-A0A962W2Q7-F1
#
_entry.id   AF-A0A962W2Q7-F1
#
_cell.length_a   1.000
_cell.length_b   1.000
_cell.length_c   1.000
_cell.angle_alpha   90.00
_cell.angle_beta   90.00
_cell.angle_gamma   90.00
#
_symmetry.space_group_name_H-M   'P 1'
#
loop_
_entity.id
_entity.type
_entity.pdbx_description
1 polymer ?
#
loop_
_entity_poly.entity_id
_entity_poly.type
_entity_poly.pdbx_seq_one_letter_code
_entity_poly.pdbx_strand_id
1 'polypeptide(L)'
;MSESAPVPQLLVGLGNPGPQYAGTRHNAGFWLADELARQHGGQFRPDAKYHGETCRIALAGQDLWLLKPMTFMNRSGQAVAALARFHRIPPAAILVAHDDLDLPPGTVRLKQAGGHGGHNGLRDLITHLGSNEFARVRLGIGHPGDSREVLDYVLRRPPRTEQTVIEQAILDALRELPRLLAGQWQRAVHALHGRRVEPPLSPAPDGSTAKP
;
A
#
# COMPACT_ATOMS: atom_id res chain seq x y z
N MET A 1 28.00 10.26 -7.92
CA MET A 1 27.54 8.93 -8.36
C MET A 1 26.07 8.84 -7.97
N SER A 2 25.17 8.80 -8.95
CA SER A 2 23.71 8.80 -8.68
C SER A 2 23.32 7.44 -8.15
N GLU A 3 23.09 7.33 -6.84
CA GLU A 3 22.49 6.15 -6.22
C GLU A 3 21.03 6.06 -6.69
N SER A 4 20.80 5.40 -7.83
CA SER A 4 19.46 5.04 -8.25
C SER A 4 18.99 3.90 -7.36
N ALA A 5 17.88 4.10 -6.63
CA ALA A 5 17.24 3.02 -5.91
C ALA A 5 16.96 1.85 -6.89
N PRO A 6 17.15 0.59 -6.46
CA PRO A 6 16.92 -0.57 -7.32
C PRO A 6 15.50 -0.59 -7.89
N VAL A 7 15.41 -0.93 -9.17
CA VAL A 7 14.15 -0.97 -9.92
C VAL A 7 13.21 -2.04 -9.33
N PRO A 8 11.97 -1.68 -8.95
CA PRO A 8 11.03 -2.65 -8.40
C PRO A 8 10.71 -3.78 -9.39
N GLN A 9 10.81 -5.03 -8.93
CA GLN A 9 10.42 -6.23 -9.68
C GLN A 9 9.17 -6.90 -9.07
N LEU A 10 8.84 -6.54 -7.82
CA LEU A 10 7.68 -7.01 -7.09
C LEU A 10 6.99 -5.83 -6.40
N LEU A 11 5.70 -5.64 -6.67
CA LEU A 11 4.81 -4.81 -5.87
C LEU A 11 3.93 -5.70 -4.99
N VAL A 12 3.95 -5.44 -3.68
CA VAL A 12 3.12 -6.14 -2.70
C VAL A 12 2.06 -5.17 -2.19
N GLY A 13 0.78 -5.53 -2.30
CA GLY A 13 -0.27 -4.87 -1.54
C GLY A 13 -0.48 -5.60 -0.22
N LEU A 14 -0.42 -4.91 0.92
CA LEU A 14 -0.80 -5.48 2.21
C LEU A 14 -2.30 -5.32 2.48
N GLY A 15 -2.89 -6.33 3.13
CA GLY A 15 -4.30 -6.40 3.48
C GLY A 15 -4.65 -7.71 4.19
N ASN A 16 -5.86 -7.79 4.73
CA ASN A 16 -6.45 -9.03 5.23
C ASN A 16 -7.40 -9.65 4.18
N PRO A 17 -7.40 -10.99 4.01
CA PRO A 17 -8.28 -11.69 3.08
C PRO A 17 -9.70 -11.83 3.64
N GLY A 18 -10.68 -11.86 2.75
CA GLY A 18 -12.09 -12.09 3.10
C GLY A 18 -12.96 -10.84 2.91
N PRO A 19 -14.25 -11.01 2.58
CA PRO A 19 -15.15 -9.92 2.20
C PRO A 19 -15.33 -8.88 3.30
N GLN A 20 -15.25 -9.29 4.57
CA GLN A 20 -15.38 -8.40 5.73
C GLN A 20 -14.25 -7.37 5.83
N TYR A 21 -13.05 -7.68 5.32
CA TYR A 21 -11.90 -6.77 5.36
C TYR A 21 -11.71 -5.96 4.10
N ALA A 22 -12.34 -6.37 2.99
CA ALA A 22 -12.13 -5.78 1.67
C ALA A 22 -12.35 -4.26 1.64
N GLY A 23 -13.25 -3.74 2.47
CA GLY A 23 -13.55 -2.31 2.57
C GLY A 23 -12.86 -1.56 3.70
N THR A 24 -11.91 -2.19 4.43
CA THR A 24 -11.28 -1.61 5.63
C THR A 24 -10.02 -0.82 5.30
N ARG A 25 -9.69 0.18 6.13
CA ARG A 25 -8.46 0.99 5.95
C ARG A 25 -7.20 0.12 5.84
N HIS A 26 -7.15 -0.98 6.58
CA HIS A 26 -6.01 -1.90 6.59
C HIS A 26 -5.78 -2.65 5.25
N ASN A 27 -6.72 -2.53 4.30
CA ASN A 27 -6.61 -3.09 2.96
C ASN A 27 -6.22 -2.04 1.90
N ALA A 28 -5.80 -0.84 2.28
CA ALA A 28 -5.36 0.19 1.33
C ALA A 28 -4.25 -0.31 0.39
N GLY A 29 -3.36 -1.18 0.87
CA GLY A 29 -2.34 -1.82 0.03
C GLY A 29 -2.95 -2.75 -1.04
N PHE A 30 -3.97 -3.54 -0.68
CA PHE A 30 -4.73 -4.34 -1.66
C PHE A 30 -5.45 -3.47 -2.68
N TRP A 31 -6.08 -2.37 -2.25
CA TRP A 31 -6.77 -1.45 -3.17
C TRP A 31 -5.82 -0.91 -4.23
N LEU A 32 -4.60 -0.54 -3.82
CA LEU A 32 -3.58 -0.09 -4.77
C LEU A 32 -3.18 -1.19 -5.75
N ALA A 33 -2.93 -2.41 -5.25
CA ALA A 33 -2.55 -3.54 -6.09
C ALA A 33 -3.66 -3.93 -7.09
N ASP A 34 -4.92 -3.93 -6.64
CA ASP A 34 -6.10 -4.22 -7.46
C ASP A 34 -6.29 -3.16 -8.56
N GLU A 35 -6.18 -1.87 -8.20
CA GLU A 35 -6.29 -0.79 -9.18
C GLU A 35 -5.15 -0.81 -10.20
N LEU A 36 -3.92 -1.12 -9.76
CA LEU A 36 -2.78 -1.28 -10.66
C LEU A 36 -2.99 -2.43 -11.63
N ALA A 37 -3.43 -3.60 -11.15
CA ALA A 37 -3.74 -4.73 -12.01
C ALA A 37 -4.82 -4.35 -13.04
N ARG A 38 -5.90 -3.70 -12.59
CA ARG A 38 -7.01 -3.25 -13.43
C ARG A 38 -6.56 -2.33 -14.56
N GLN A 39 -5.72 -1.32 -14.27
CA GLN A 39 -5.21 -0.37 -15.27
C GLN A 39 -4.35 -1.02 -16.35
N HIS A 40 -3.73 -2.17 -16.06
CA HIS A 40 -2.84 -2.87 -16.97
C HIS A 40 -3.40 -4.21 -17.47
N GLY A 41 -4.72 -4.43 -17.35
CA GLY A 41 -5.37 -5.66 -17.82
C GLY A 41 -4.94 -6.92 -17.05
N GLY A 42 -4.29 -6.75 -15.91
CA GLY A 42 -3.88 -7.83 -15.03
C GLY A 42 -5.06 -8.43 -14.28
N GLN A 43 -5.01 -9.75 -14.08
CA GLN A 43 -5.95 -10.48 -13.25
C GLN A 43 -5.20 -11.21 -12.15
N PHE A 44 -5.61 -10.99 -10.91
CA PHE A 44 -5.12 -11.75 -9.77
C PHE A 44 -5.65 -13.19 -9.82
N ARG A 45 -4.75 -14.15 -9.60
CA ARG A 45 -5.10 -15.57 -9.51
C ARG A 45 -4.53 -16.16 -8.22
N PRO A 46 -5.29 -17.01 -7.51
CA PRO A 46 -4.76 -17.73 -6.36
C PRO A 46 -3.53 -18.56 -6.75
N ASP A 47 -2.46 -18.42 -5.97
CA ASP A 47 -1.25 -19.22 -6.09
C ASP A 47 -0.85 -19.72 -4.70
N ALA A 48 -1.17 -21.00 -4.45
CA ALA A 48 -0.93 -21.65 -3.16
C ALA A 48 0.56 -21.69 -2.78
N LYS A 49 1.45 -21.69 -3.78
CA LYS A 49 2.91 -21.69 -3.55
C LYS A 49 3.39 -20.39 -2.90
N TYR A 50 2.68 -19.30 -3.16
CA TYR A 50 3.01 -17.97 -2.63
C TYR A 50 2.04 -17.51 -1.54
N HIS A 51 1.15 -18.39 -1.06
CA HIS A 51 0.17 -18.09 -0.02
C HIS A 51 -0.63 -16.81 -0.32
N GLY A 52 -0.95 -16.58 -1.59
CA GLY A 52 -1.50 -15.31 -2.04
C GLY A 52 -2.14 -15.37 -3.41
N GLU A 53 -2.66 -14.23 -3.84
CA GLU A 53 -3.01 -14.02 -5.22
C GLU A 53 -1.87 -13.31 -5.93
N THR A 54 -1.52 -13.78 -7.12
CA THR A 54 -0.48 -13.16 -7.95
C THR A 54 -1.04 -12.68 -9.26
N CYS A 55 -0.40 -11.64 -9.79
CA CYS A 55 -0.63 -11.13 -11.12
C CYS A 55 0.73 -10.72 -11.71
N ARG A 56 0.86 -10.78 -13.03
CA ARG A 56 2.01 -10.21 -13.74
C ARG A 56 1.50 -9.22 -14.77
N ILE A 57 2.05 -8.01 -14.74
CA ILE A 57 1.69 -6.94 -15.66
C ILE A 57 2.95 -6.42 -16.37
N ALA A 58 2.75 -5.82 -17.55
CA ALA A 58 3.79 -5.06 -18.22
C ALA A 58 3.59 -3.56 -17.94
N LEU A 59 4.60 -2.91 -17.38
CA LEU A 59 4.59 -1.49 -17.06
C LEU A 59 5.93 -0.86 -17.45
N ALA A 60 5.88 0.25 -18.20
CA ALA A 60 7.07 0.95 -18.70
C ALA A 60 8.07 0.03 -19.43
N GLY A 61 7.56 -0.98 -20.16
CA GLY A 61 8.38 -1.95 -20.89
C GLY A 61 9.03 -3.04 -20.02
N GLN A 62 8.64 -3.16 -18.75
CA GLN A 62 9.17 -4.14 -17.81
C GLN A 62 8.05 -5.03 -17.26
N ASP A 63 8.36 -6.30 -17.01
CA ASP A 63 7.48 -7.20 -16.27
C ASP A 63 7.53 -6.86 -14.77
N LEU A 64 6.36 -6.64 -14.17
CA LEU A 64 6.22 -6.41 -12.73
C LEU A 64 5.32 -7.49 -12.13
N TRP A 65 5.84 -8.18 -11.11
CA TRP A 65 5.00 -9.04 -10.27
C TRP A 65 4.16 -8.22 -9.32
N LEU A 66 2.89 -8.58 -9.20
CA LEU A 66 2.00 -8.10 -8.16
C LEU A 66 1.64 -9.26 -7.23
N LEU A 67 1.64 -8.99 -5.93
CA LEU A 67 1.27 -9.96 -4.90
C LEU A 67 0.30 -9.34 -3.90
N LYS A 68 -0.79 -10.04 -3.63
CA LYS A 68 -1.64 -9.83 -2.45
C LYS A 68 -1.54 -11.08 -1.56
N PRO A 69 -0.86 -11.03 -0.41
CA PRO A 69 -0.84 -12.14 0.53
C PRO A 69 -2.25 -12.53 0.96
N MET A 70 -2.65 -13.79 0.80
CA MET A 70 -3.95 -14.30 1.28
C MET A 70 -3.81 -14.95 2.66
N THR A 71 -2.83 -14.49 3.43
CA THR A 71 -2.64 -14.78 4.86
C THR A 71 -3.28 -13.68 5.68
N PHE A 72 -3.46 -13.88 6.99
CA PHE A 72 -3.67 -12.73 7.88
C PHE A 72 -2.49 -11.76 7.81
N MET A 73 -2.75 -10.48 8.08
CA MET A 73 -1.77 -9.40 7.96
C MET A 73 -0.48 -9.69 8.75
N ASN A 74 -0.58 -10.26 9.94
CA ASN A 74 0.57 -10.60 10.77
C ASN A 74 1.41 -11.79 10.24
N ARG A 75 1.06 -12.35 9.09
CA ARG A 75 1.77 -13.45 8.40
C ARG A 75 2.10 -13.11 6.94
N SER A 76 1.99 -11.84 6.53
CA SER A 76 2.22 -11.42 5.14
C SER A 76 3.63 -11.70 4.64
N GLY A 77 4.63 -11.72 5.53
CA GLY A 77 6.03 -11.99 5.21
C GLY A 77 6.26 -13.40 4.70
N GLN A 78 5.45 -14.38 5.13
CA GLN A 78 5.47 -15.74 4.59
C GLN A 78 5.23 -15.74 3.07
N ALA A 79 4.18 -15.04 2.62
CA ALA A 79 3.82 -14.94 1.21
C ALA A 79 4.89 -14.20 0.39
N VAL A 80 5.32 -13.04 0.90
CA VAL A 80 6.29 -12.17 0.22
C VAL A 80 7.64 -12.86 0.07
N ALA A 81 8.14 -13.51 1.13
CA ALA A 81 9.41 -14.22 1.08
C ALA A 81 9.35 -15.45 0.16
N ALA A 82 8.22 -16.17 0.10
CA ALA A 82 8.05 -17.31 -0.79
C ALA A 82 8.21 -16.91 -2.27
N LEU A 83 7.53 -15.83 -2.70
CA LEU A 83 7.64 -15.33 -4.07
C LEU A 83 9.04 -14.75 -4.34
N ALA A 84 9.53 -13.88 -3.46
CA ALA A 84 10.81 -13.21 -3.64
C ALA A 84 11.97 -14.21 -3.75
N ARG A 85 12.03 -15.23 -2.88
CA ARG A 85 13.08 -16.25 -2.93
C ARG A 85 12.98 -17.11 -4.18
N PHE A 86 11.78 -17.52 -4.57
CA PHE A 86 11.60 -18.35 -5.77
C PHE A 86 12.04 -17.62 -7.05
N HIS A 87 11.68 -16.35 -7.17
CA HIS A 87 12.04 -15.51 -8.32
C HIS A 87 13.38 -14.78 -8.17
N ARG A 88 14.11 -15.00 -7.07
CA ARG A 88 15.40 -14.36 -6.75
C ARG A 88 15.32 -12.82 -6.77
N ILE A 89 14.19 -12.28 -6.32
CA ILE A 89 13.98 -10.84 -6.20
C ILE A 89 14.63 -10.36 -4.89
N PRO A 90 15.66 -9.49 -4.94
CA PRO A 90 16.29 -8.97 -3.73
C PRO A 90 15.33 -8.03 -2.99
N PRO A 91 15.41 -7.91 -1.64
CA PRO A 91 14.53 -7.03 -0.86
C PRO A 91 14.48 -5.60 -1.38
N ALA A 92 15.60 -5.05 -1.83
CA ALA A 92 15.68 -3.70 -2.36
C ALA A 92 14.85 -3.49 -3.66
N ALA A 93 14.55 -4.56 -4.40
CA ALA A 93 13.68 -4.53 -5.59
C ALA A 93 12.20 -4.85 -5.26
N ILE A 94 11.82 -4.82 -3.99
CA ILE A 94 10.43 -4.99 -3.54
C ILE A 94 9.85 -3.62 -3.17
N LEU A 95 8.64 -3.33 -3.65
CA LEU A 95 7.84 -2.17 -3.30
C LEU A 95 6.58 -2.60 -2.56
N VAL A 96 6.42 -2.17 -1.31
CA VAL A 96 5.31 -2.58 -0.43
C VAL A 96 4.32 -1.42 -0.25
N ALA A 97 3.08 -1.60 -0.70
CA ALA A 97 1.98 -0.68 -0.44
C ALA A 97 1.24 -1.08 0.84
N HIS A 98 1.04 -0.12 1.75
CA HIS A 98 0.38 -0.35 3.03
C HIS A 98 -0.31 0.92 3.54
N ASP A 99 -1.26 0.75 4.45
CA ASP A 99 -1.86 1.85 5.19
C ASP A 99 -0.91 2.45 6.23
N ASP A 100 -1.00 3.76 6.42
CA ASP A 100 -0.11 4.51 7.28
C ASP A 100 -0.89 5.49 8.17
N LEU A 101 -0.77 5.29 9.48
CA LEU A 101 -1.48 6.08 10.50
C LEU A 101 -0.86 7.47 10.70
N ASP A 102 0.43 7.63 10.40
CA ASP A 102 1.15 8.91 10.60
C ASP A 102 0.82 9.93 9.50
N LEU A 103 0.13 9.49 8.44
CA LEU A 103 -0.19 10.30 7.28
C LEU A 103 -1.71 10.51 7.21
N PRO A 104 -2.18 11.76 6.99
CA PRO A 104 -3.61 12.02 6.89
C PRO A 104 -4.19 11.39 5.61
N PRO A 105 -5.50 11.05 5.59
CA PRO A 105 -6.20 10.56 4.41
C PRO A 105 -5.94 11.44 3.19
N GLY A 106 -5.65 10.81 2.05
CA GLY A 106 -5.29 11.50 0.81
C GLY A 106 -3.80 11.77 0.63
N THR A 107 -2.98 11.50 1.64
CA THR A 107 -1.53 11.62 1.52
C THR A 107 -0.91 10.32 1.04
N VAL A 108 -0.02 10.41 0.06
CA VAL A 108 0.90 9.30 -0.26
C VAL A 108 2.35 9.75 -0.09
N ARG A 109 3.17 8.87 0.49
CA ARG A 109 4.61 9.05 0.60
C ARG A 109 5.35 7.79 0.18
N LEU A 110 6.36 7.98 -0.67
CA LEU A 110 7.37 6.96 -0.92
C LEU A 110 8.46 7.01 0.15
N LYS A 111 8.92 5.84 0.59
CA LYS A 111 10.03 5.72 1.54
C LYS A 111 10.88 4.49 1.20
N GLN A 112 12.20 4.68 1.09
CA GLN A 112 13.14 3.56 1.07
C GLN A 112 13.43 3.14 2.52
N ALA A 113 13.36 1.84 2.78
CA ALA A 113 13.74 1.25 4.06
C ALA A 113 13.09 1.87 5.32
N GLY A 114 13.53 1.46 6.50
CA GLY A 114 13.06 1.95 7.82
C GLY A 114 12.33 0.90 8.65
N GLY A 115 11.75 1.30 9.78
CA GLY A 115 11.02 0.41 10.67
C GLY A 115 9.58 0.10 10.23
N HIS A 116 8.92 -0.79 10.96
CA HIS A 116 7.54 -1.20 10.71
C HIS A 116 6.49 -0.25 11.31
N GLY A 117 6.86 0.68 12.20
CA GLY A 117 5.93 1.68 12.75
C GLY A 117 4.68 1.08 13.42
N GLY A 118 4.85 -0.04 14.14
CA GLY A 118 3.73 -0.78 14.73
C GLY A 118 2.92 -1.67 13.76
N HIS A 119 3.03 -1.47 12.44
CA HIS A 119 2.30 -2.24 11.43
C HIS A 119 2.74 -3.70 11.38
N ASN A 120 1.81 -4.63 11.63
CA ASN A 120 2.11 -6.06 11.78
C ASN A 120 2.54 -6.75 10.49
N GLY A 121 1.99 -6.37 9.33
CA GLY A 121 2.45 -6.88 8.03
C GLY A 121 3.90 -6.52 7.74
N LEU A 122 4.26 -5.23 7.82
CA LEU A 122 5.66 -4.79 7.69
C LEU A 122 6.60 -5.48 8.69
N ARG A 123 6.18 -5.67 9.94
CA ARG A 123 6.96 -6.39 10.95
C ARG A 123 7.28 -7.81 10.49
N ASP A 124 6.27 -8.52 10.00
CA ASP A 124 6.41 -9.89 9.54
C ASP A 124 7.24 -10.02 8.25
N LEU A 125 7.10 -9.05 7.32
CA LEU A 125 7.95 -8.94 6.13
C LEU A 125 9.43 -8.80 6.50
N ILE A 126 9.75 -7.89 7.44
CA ILE A 126 11.14 -7.68 7.87
C ILE A 126 11.72 -8.97 8.46
N THR A 127 10.96 -9.69 9.28
CA THR A 127 11.38 -10.98 9.86
C THR A 127 11.65 -12.02 8.78
N HIS A 128 10.73 -12.22 7.82
CA HIS A 128 10.85 -13.27 6.82
C HIS A 128 11.85 -12.95 5.71
N LEU A 129 12.02 -11.67 5.36
CA LEU A 129 13.02 -11.24 4.38
C LEU A 129 14.42 -11.13 4.99
N GLY A 130 14.54 -11.04 6.32
CA GLY A 130 15.82 -10.77 6.99
C GLY A 130 16.40 -9.40 6.64
N SER A 131 15.58 -8.49 6.11
CA SER A 131 15.97 -7.18 5.62
C SER A 131 14.78 -6.23 5.67
N ASN A 132 15.05 -4.95 5.88
CA ASN A 132 14.07 -3.88 5.81
C ASN A 132 14.31 -2.94 4.62
N GLU A 133 15.18 -3.31 3.67
CA GLU A 133 15.64 -2.45 2.57
C GLU A 133 14.60 -2.23 1.46
N PHE A 134 13.47 -2.93 1.52
CA PHE A 134 12.38 -2.74 0.57
C PHE A 134 11.80 -1.32 0.63
N ALA A 135 11.33 -0.87 -0.53
CA ALA A 135 10.67 0.41 -0.67
C ALA A 135 9.21 0.34 -0.24
N ARG A 136 8.60 1.48 0.10
CA ARG A 136 7.23 1.55 0.62
C ARG A 136 6.42 2.63 -0.08
N VAL A 137 5.19 2.28 -0.47
CA VAL A 137 4.11 3.23 -0.76
C VAL A 137 3.27 3.34 0.50
N ARG A 138 3.46 4.43 1.24
CA ARG A 138 2.73 4.72 2.48
C ARG A 138 1.44 5.47 2.12
N LEU A 139 0.30 4.81 2.29
CA LEU A 139 -1.02 5.38 2.01
C LEU A 139 -1.62 5.92 3.31
N GLY A 140 -1.75 7.23 3.41
CA GLY A 140 -2.27 7.88 4.60
C GLY A 140 -3.72 7.51 4.84
N ILE A 141 -3.99 7.03 6.04
CA ILE A 141 -5.34 6.66 6.50
C ILE A 141 -5.78 7.46 7.72
N GLY A 142 -4.91 8.31 8.28
CA GLY A 142 -5.15 9.04 9.53
C GLY A 142 -4.96 8.21 10.79
N HIS A 143 -5.07 8.84 11.95
CA HIS A 143 -4.94 8.20 13.27
C HIS A 143 -6.17 8.52 14.13
N PRO A 144 -6.70 7.56 14.92
CA PRO A 144 -7.86 7.79 15.80
C PRO A 144 -7.60 8.71 17.01
N GLY A 145 -6.43 9.35 17.10
CA GLY A 145 -6.01 10.09 18.30
C GLY A 145 -5.60 9.23 19.52
N ASP A 146 -6.21 8.07 19.75
CA ASP A 146 -5.82 7.12 20.82
C ASP A 146 -5.21 5.82 20.27
N SER A 147 -4.01 5.50 20.76
CA SER A 147 -3.31 4.24 20.47
C SER A 147 -4.13 2.97 20.73
N ARG A 148 -5.05 2.99 21.71
CA ARG A 148 -5.89 1.86 22.08
C ARG A 148 -6.96 1.54 21.03
N GLU A 149 -7.34 2.53 20.23
CA GLU A 149 -8.37 2.41 19.21
C GLU A 149 -7.81 2.06 17.82
N VAL A 150 -6.48 2.02 17.67
CA VAL A 150 -5.81 1.80 16.37
C VAL A 150 -6.25 0.51 15.70
N LEU A 151 -6.36 -0.59 16.45
CA LEU A 151 -6.75 -1.88 15.88
C LEU A 151 -8.16 -1.82 15.26
N ASP A 152 -9.12 -1.29 15.99
CA ASP A 152 -10.49 -1.15 15.51
C ASP A 152 -10.59 -0.12 14.38
N TYR A 153 -9.80 0.94 14.44
CA TYR A 153 -9.77 1.99 13.43
C TYR A 153 -9.33 1.45 12.05
N VAL A 154 -8.24 0.69 12.01
CA VAL A 154 -7.71 0.14 10.75
C VAL A 154 -8.62 -0.95 10.18
N LEU A 155 -9.31 -1.72 11.04
CA LEU A 155 -10.25 -2.77 10.65
C LEU A 155 -11.65 -2.24 10.32
N ARG A 156 -11.87 -0.93 10.29
CA ARG A 156 -13.13 -0.31 9.87
C ARG A 156 -13.00 0.32 8.49
N ARG A 157 -14.13 0.40 7.78
CA ARG A 157 -14.25 1.16 6.53
C ARG A 157 -14.14 2.66 6.83
N PRO A 158 -13.36 3.44 6.04
CA PRO A 158 -13.33 4.88 6.18
C PRO A 158 -14.69 5.52 5.80
N PRO A 159 -15.05 6.67 6.40
CA PRO A 159 -16.11 7.53 5.87
C PRO A 159 -15.91 7.80 4.38
N ARG A 160 -17.00 8.05 3.64
CA ARG A 160 -16.92 8.26 2.19
C ARG A 160 -15.97 9.37 1.79
N THR A 161 -15.93 10.47 2.54
CA THR A 161 -15.05 11.60 2.31
C THR A 161 -13.56 11.22 2.42
N GLU A 162 -13.19 10.43 3.42
CA GLU A 162 -11.84 9.86 3.56
C GLU A 162 -11.53 8.82 2.47
N GLN A 163 -12.49 7.95 2.17
CA GLN A 163 -12.33 6.90 1.16
C GLN A 163 -11.97 7.51 -0.20
N THR A 164 -12.68 8.56 -0.62
CA THR A 164 -12.43 9.25 -1.90
C THR A 164 -11.02 9.80 -1.99
N VAL A 165 -10.53 10.46 -0.93
CA VAL A 165 -9.16 11.02 -0.96
C VAL A 165 -8.10 9.92 -0.91
N ILE A 166 -8.33 8.81 -0.20
CA ILE A 166 -7.43 7.65 -0.20
C ILE A 166 -7.34 7.02 -1.59
N GLU A 167 -8.47 6.81 -2.26
CA GLU A 167 -8.53 6.31 -3.64
C GLU A 167 -7.80 7.27 -4.60
N GLN A 168 -7.95 8.58 -4.42
CA GLN A 168 -7.20 9.57 -5.18
C GLN A 168 -5.69 9.49 -4.93
N ALA A 169 -5.25 9.26 -3.69
CA ALA A 169 -3.84 9.08 -3.34
C ALA A 169 -3.26 7.80 -3.96
N ILE A 170 -4.06 6.74 -4.08
CA ILE A 170 -3.68 5.53 -4.83
C ILE A 170 -3.43 5.90 -6.29
N LEU A 171 -4.38 6.56 -6.96
CA LEU A 171 -4.21 6.97 -8.35
C LEU A 171 -2.99 7.88 -8.56
N ASP A 172 -2.70 8.74 -7.59
CA ASP A 172 -1.52 9.58 -7.58
C ASP A 172 -0.23 8.76 -7.51
N ALA A 173 -0.18 7.74 -6.64
CA ALA A 173 0.94 6.82 -6.53
C ALA A 173 1.18 6.05 -7.84
N LEU A 174 0.09 5.54 -8.45
CA LEU A 174 0.16 4.74 -9.67
C LEU A 174 0.70 5.54 -10.86
N ARG A 175 0.38 6.84 -10.97
CA ARG A 175 0.94 7.74 -11.99
C ARG A 175 2.46 7.85 -11.94
N GLU A 176 3.06 7.62 -10.78
CA GLU A 176 4.50 7.77 -10.56
C GLU A 176 5.25 6.45 -10.61
N LEU A 177 4.56 5.29 -10.63
CA LEU A 177 5.18 3.97 -10.78
C LEU A 177 6.06 3.84 -12.03
N PRO A 178 5.68 4.34 -13.23
CA PRO A 178 6.57 4.32 -14.38
C PRO A 178 7.91 5.04 -14.14
N ARG A 179 7.90 6.14 -13.37
CA ARG A 179 9.14 6.85 -12.99
C ARG A 179 9.97 6.03 -12.01
N LEU A 180 9.35 5.30 -11.08
CA LEU A 180 10.06 4.38 -10.19
C LEU A 180 10.74 3.25 -10.97
N LEU A 181 10.03 2.66 -11.93
CA LEU A 181 10.55 1.59 -12.78
C LEU A 181 11.67 2.06 -13.72
N ALA A 182 11.67 3.35 -14.07
CA ALA A 182 12.75 3.99 -14.81
C ALA A 182 13.94 4.44 -13.94
N GLY A 183 13.97 4.06 -12.65
CA GLY A 183 15.02 4.44 -11.70
C GLY A 183 15.01 5.92 -11.30
N GLN A 184 13.95 6.67 -11.62
CA GLN A 184 13.82 8.10 -11.34
C GLN A 184 13.21 8.36 -9.96
N TRP A 185 13.75 7.69 -8.94
CA TRP A 185 13.19 7.65 -7.58
C TRP A 185 13.00 9.04 -6.98
N GLN A 186 14.03 9.89 -7.03
CA GLN A 186 13.99 11.25 -6.47
C GLN A 186 12.91 12.12 -7.14
N ARG A 187 12.67 11.94 -8.45
CA ARG A 187 11.64 12.69 -9.18
C ARG A 187 10.24 12.27 -8.77
N ALA A 188 10.01 10.96 -8.63
CA ALA A 188 8.73 10.44 -8.16
C ALA A 188 8.46 10.85 -6.69
N VAL A 189 9.48 10.82 -5.83
CA VAL A 189 9.39 11.34 -4.47
C VAL A 189 8.98 12.81 -4.48
N HIS A 190 9.68 13.67 -5.23
CA HIS A 190 9.34 15.08 -5.33
C HIS A 190 7.91 15.31 -5.85
N ALA A 191 7.51 14.57 -6.90
CA ALA A 191 6.18 14.67 -7.50
C ALA A 191 5.04 14.25 -6.55
N LEU A 192 5.26 13.26 -5.67
CA LEU A 192 4.25 12.82 -4.70
C LEU A 192 4.27 13.66 -3.42
N HIS A 193 5.46 14.02 -2.94
CA HIS A 193 5.62 14.70 -1.65
C HIS A 193 5.29 16.20 -1.73
N GLY A 194 5.41 16.81 -2.91
CA GLY A 194 5.01 18.20 -3.16
C GLY A 194 3.51 18.42 -3.34
N ARG A 195 2.71 17.36 -3.43
CA ARG A 195 1.25 17.49 -3.57
C ARG A 195 0.62 17.99 -2.28
N ARG A 196 -0.24 19.00 -2.41
CA ARG A 196 -1.12 19.42 -1.33
C ARG A 196 -2.32 18.49 -1.30
N VAL A 197 -2.59 17.96 -0.11
CA VAL A 197 -3.79 17.18 0.16
C VAL A 197 -4.78 18.14 0.77
N GLU A 198 -5.86 18.43 0.04
CA GLU A 198 -6.98 19.16 0.63
C GLU A 198 -7.64 18.25 1.67
N PRO A 199 -7.87 18.72 2.90
CA PRO A 199 -8.54 17.91 3.90
C PRO A 199 -9.94 17.54 3.40
N PRO A 200 -10.42 16.31 3.67
CA PRO A 200 -11.77 15.93 3.31
C PRO A 200 -12.75 16.93 3.90
N LEU A 201 -13.65 17.46 3.05
CA LEU A 201 -14.71 18.35 3.49
C LEU A 201 -15.44 17.71 4.67
N SER A 202 -15.49 18.41 5.80
CA SER A 202 -16.26 17.93 6.95
C SER A 202 -17.71 17.73 6.51
N PRO A 203 -18.37 16.63 6.93
CA PRO A 203 -19.81 16.54 6.75
C PRO A 203 -20.45 17.78 7.39
N ALA A 204 -21.40 18.41 6.70
CA ALA A 204 -22.18 19.49 7.28
C ALA A 204 -22.74 19.00 8.63
N PRO A 205 -22.76 19.86 9.68
CA PRO A 205 -23.35 19.45 10.94
C PRO A 205 -24.78 18.98 10.66
N ASP A 206 -25.10 17.75 11.06
CA ASP A 206 -26.45 17.22 10.97
C ASP A 206 -27.38 18.23 11.63
N GLY A 207 -28.28 18.80 10.83
CA GLY A 207 -29.28 19.76 11.28
C GLY A 207 -30.24 19.08 12.25
N SER A 208 -29.85 18.99 13.51
CA SER A 208 -30.69 18.56 14.62
C SER A 208 -30.74 19.68 15.65
N THR A 209 -31.78 20.51 15.54
CA THR A 209 -32.76 20.77 16.62
C THR A 209 -33.66 21.94 16.23
N ALA A 210 -34.91 21.62 15.90
CA ALA A 210 -36.06 22.43 16.29
C ALA A 210 -37.31 21.54 16.20
N LYS A 211 -37.65 20.90 17.31
CA LYS A 211 -39.02 20.44 17.53
C LYS A 211 -39.72 21.54 18.34
N PRO A 212 -40.92 22.00 17.93
CA PRO A 212 -41.70 22.95 18.72
C PRO A 212 -42.18 22.33 20.03
#